data_AF-A0A418CV80-F1
#
_entry.id   AF-A0A418CV80-F1
#
_cell.length_a   1.000
_cell.length_b   1.000
_cell.length_c   1.000
_cell.angle_alpha   90.00
_cell.angle_beta   90.00
_cell.angle_gamma   90.00
#
_symmetry.space_group_name_H-M   'P 1'
#
loop_
_entity.id
_entity.type
_entity.pdbx_description
1 polymer ?
#
loop_
_entity_poly.entity_id
_entity_poly.type
_entity_poly.pdbx_seq_one_letter_code
_entity_poly.pdbx_strand_id
1 'polypeptide(L)'
;GGVVDSVVGCSCLQFDEFGVLATLTYLGTGAVEVSNLQCVVGLHEAYLNCAISSFQQNLVSDWISFFRETWASAIYHDRFQEFCVRLNTALKYDEGIRIVVEAVKRHVAETGDLKEAMELAQAQAGRGGKALMPTTKKMIELNLLDYLSANREVLNMYFLPRADGGGGNGGNT
;
A
#
# COMPACT_ATOMS: atom_id res chain seq x y z
N GLY A 1 37.06 -27.92 -7.10
CA GLY A 1 36.11 -26.91 -7.63
C GLY A 1 35.35 -26.36 -6.46
N GLY A 2 35.56 -25.09 -6.13
CA GLY A 2 34.91 -24.45 -4.99
C GLY A 2 33.44 -24.20 -5.31
N VAL A 3 32.55 -24.73 -4.47
CA VAL A 3 31.17 -24.28 -4.43
C VAL A 3 31.23 -22.93 -3.73
N VAL A 4 31.16 -21.85 -4.51
CA VAL A 4 30.81 -20.55 -3.96
C VAL A 4 29.34 -20.63 -3.56
N ASP A 5 29.09 -21.02 -2.33
CA ASP A 5 27.82 -20.70 -1.68
C ASP A 5 27.77 -19.17 -1.58
N SER A 6 27.31 -18.52 -2.65
CA SER A 6 26.77 -17.18 -2.56
C SER A 6 25.65 -17.28 -1.55
N VAL A 7 25.88 -16.81 -0.32
CA VAL A 7 24.82 -16.69 0.69
C VAL A 7 23.74 -15.82 0.07
N VAL A 8 22.69 -16.46 -0.43
CA VAL A 8 21.47 -15.79 -0.88
C VAL A 8 20.91 -15.12 0.36
N GLY A 9 20.97 -13.80 0.40
CA GLY A 9 20.42 -13.06 1.54
C GLY A 9 18.94 -13.38 1.69
N CYS A 10 18.47 -13.61 2.92
CA CYS A 10 17.06 -13.82 3.20
C CYS A 10 16.44 -12.55 3.77
N SER A 11 15.19 -12.30 3.42
CA SER A 11 14.39 -11.19 3.93
C SER A 11 13.08 -11.71 4.50
N CYS A 12 12.63 -11.12 5.61
CA CYS A 12 11.39 -11.50 6.29
C CYS A 12 10.64 -10.24 6.74
N LEU A 13 9.33 -10.24 6.50
CA LEU A 13 8.39 -9.23 6.99
C LEU A 13 7.53 -9.85 8.09
N GLN A 14 7.45 -9.16 9.23
CA GLN A 14 6.61 -9.55 10.35
C GLN A 14 5.53 -8.50 10.56
N PHE A 15 4.28 -8.91 10.41
CA PHE A 15 3.10 -8.07 10.59
C PHE A 15 2.47 -8.34 11.96
N ASP A 16 1.84 -7.32 12.54
CA ASP A 16 0.98 -7.49 13.71
C ASP A 16 -0.39 -8.08 13.35
N GLU A 17 -1.26 -8.25 14.34
CA GLU A 17 -2.61 -8.79 14.17
C GLU A 17 -3.54 -7.92 13.31
N PHE A 18 -3.16 -6.66 13.08
CA PHE A 18 -3.90 -5.69 12.26
C PHE A 18 -3.28 -5.53 10.87
N GLY A 19 -2.27 -6.31 10.50
CA GLY A 19 -1.62 -6.23 9.20
C GLY A 19 -0.65 -5.06 9.06
N VAL A 20 -0.18 -4.47 10.15
CA VAL A 20 0.85 -3.42 10.14
C VAL A 20 2.24 -4.04 10.23
N LEU A 21 3.16 -3.60 9.37
CA LEU A 21 4.53 -4.12 9.35
C LEU A 21 5.29 -3.69 10.62
N ALA A 22 5.52 -4.62 11.53
CA ALA A 22 6.24 -4.38 12.78
C ALA A 22 7.75 -4.48 12.60
N THR A 23 8.23 -5.41 11.76
CA THR A 23 9.67 -5.63 11.57
C THR A 23 9.98 -6.12 10.17
N LEU A 24 11.00 -5.51 9.55
CA LEU A 24 11.66 -6.01 8.34
C LEU A 24 13.06 -6.48 8.73
N THR A 25 13.32 -7.77 8.55
CA THR A 25 14.64 -8.37 8.80
C THR A 25 15.29 -8.73 7.48
N TYR A 26 16.56 -8.33 7.31
CA TYR A 26 17.41 -8.76 6.21
C TYR A 26 18.69 -9.39 6.75
N LEU A 27 19.00 -10.60 6.29
CA LEU A 27 20.25 -11.27 6.59
C LEU A 27 20.92 -11.64 5.27
N GLY A 28 21.94 -10.87 4.88
CA GLY A 28 22.70 -11.12 3.66
C GLY A 28 23.91 -10.20 3.56
N THR A 29 24.75 -10.45 2.55
CA THR A 29 25.97 -9.66 2.29
C THR A 29 25.74 -8.54 1.29
N GLY A 30 24.56 -8.46 0.68
CA GLY A 30 24.21 -7.40 -0.26
C GLY A 30 23.97 -6.08 0.46
N ALA A 31 24.38 -4.97 -0.16
CA ALA A 31 24.00 -3.64 0.31
C ALA A 31 22.47 -3.49 0.21
N VAL A 32 21.87 -2.85 1.21
CA VAL A 32 20.44 -2.54 1.25
C VAL A 32 20.22 -1.08 1.61
N GLU A 33 19.19 -0.48 1.03
CA GLU A 33 18.84 0.92 1.19
C GLU A 33 18.08 1.12 2.51
N VAL A 34 18.78 1.03 3.65
CA VAL A 34 18.19 1.09 4.99
C VAL A 34 17.28 2.32 5.17
N SER A 35 17.69 3.49 4.64
CA SER A 35 16.90 4.72 4.73
C SER A 35 15.55 4.65 4.03
N ASN A 36 15.42 3.83 2.98
CA ASN A 36 14.16 3.60 2.28
C ASN A 36 13.37 2.50 2.99
N LEU A 37 14.03 1.42 3.39
CA LEU A 37 13.38 0.28 4.04
C LEU A 37 12.78 0.63 5.41
N GLN A 38 13.35 1.58 6.15
CA GLN A 38 12.73 2.05 7.39
C GLN A 38 11.35 2.70 7.14
N CYS A 39 11.11 3.30 5.97
CA CYS A 39 9.84 3.97 5.66
C CYS A 39 8.68 2.98 5.50
N VAL A 40 8.96 1.69 5.29
CA VAL A 40 7.88 0.68 5.18
C VAL A 40 7.39 0.18 6.54
N VAL A 41 8.22 0.32 7.59
CA VAL A 41 7.87 -0.11 8.94
C VAL A 41 6.79 0.81 9.50
N GLY A 42 5.76 0.22 10.10
CA GLY A 42 4.58 0.94 10.57
C GLY A 42 3.50 1.15 9.50
N LEU A 43 3.72 0.71 8.26
CA LEU A 43 2.69 0.73 7.22
C LEU A 43 1.84 -0.54 7.24
N HIS A 44 0.55 -0.37 7.01
CA HIS A 44 -0.37 -1.48 6.76
C HIS A 44 -0.03 -2.17 5.43
N GLU A 45 -0.17 -3.50 5.36
CA GLU A 45 0.17 -4.34 4.21
C GLU A 45 -0.48 -3.90 2.90
N ALA A 46 -1.66 -3.26 2.99
CA ALA A 46 -2.38 -2.68 1.86
C ALA A 46 -1.57 -1.58 1.13
N TYR A 47 -0.76 -0.79 1.83
CA TYR A 47 0.15 0.18 1.22
C TYR A 47 1.36 -0.49 0.56
N LEU A 48 1.72 -1.68 1.03
CA LEU A 48 2.87 -2.45 0.56
C LEU A 48 2.46 -3.43 -0.55
N ASN A 49 1.57 -2.99 -1.44
CA ASN A 49 1.02 -3.81 -2.53
C ASN A 49 0.39 -5.13 -2.06
N CYS A 50 -0.35 -5.06 -0.95
CA CYS A 50 -0.97 -6.22 -0.31
C CYS A 50 0.06 -7.32 -0.02
N ALA A 51 1.14 -6.97 0.69
CA ALA A 51 2.31 -7.81 0.90
C ALA A 51 1.95 -9.22 1.38
N ILE A 52 1.04 -9.35 2.35
CA ILE A 52 0.68 -10.67 2.91
C ILE A 52 0.05 -11.55 1.83
N SER A 53 -0.96 -11.01 1.13
CA SER A 53 -1.64 -11.74 0.05
C SER A 53 -0.71 -12.02 -1.13
N SER A 54 0.22 -11.11 -1.45
CA SER A 54 1.16 -11.24 -2.55
C SER A 54 2.18 -12.35 -2.27
N PHE A 55 2.65 -12.47 -1.03
CA PHE A 55 3.52 -13.57 -0.60
C PHE A 55 2.80 -14.93 -0.61
N GLN A 56 1.59 -15.00 -0.05
CA GLN A 56 0.79 -16.24 -0.04
C GLN A 56 0.47 -16.78 -1.43
N GLN A 57 0.42 -15.90 -2.44
CA GLN A 57 0.19 -16.26 -3.84
C GLN A 57 1.49 -16.52 -4.62
N ASN A 58 2.64 -16.56 -3.95
CA ASN A 58 3.97 -16.71 -4.56
C ASN A 58 4.29 -15.62 -5.61
N LEU A 59 3.70 -14.42 -5.48
CA LEU A 59 3.99 -13.29 -6.36
C LEU A 59 5.26 -12.55 -5.94
N VAL A 60 5.71 -12.74 -4.70
CA VAL A 60 6.93 -12.15 -4.15
C VAL A 60 7.78 -13.26 -3.55
N SER A 61 9.01 -13.40 -4.05
CA SER A 61 10.01 -14.36 -3.57
C SER A 61 11.19 -13.70 -2.84
N ASP A 62 11.45 -12.42 -3.11
CA ASP A 62 12.50 -11.63 -2.45
C ASP A 62 11.99 -10.21 -2.15
N TRP A 63 11.88 -9.88 -0.87
CA TRP A 63 11.34 -8.59 -0.45
C TRP A 63 12.25 -7.42 -0.81
N ILE A 64 13.56 -7.62 -0.82
CA ILE A 64 14.50 -6.55 -1.16
C ILE A 64 14.33 -6.14 -2.62
N SER A 65 14.28 -7.10 -3.53
CA SER A 65 14.02 -6.86 -4.96
C SER A 65 12.64 -6.24 -5.18
N PHE A 66 11.62 -6.74 -4.47
CA PHE A 66 10.25 -6.22 -4.55
C PHE A 66 10.16 -4.74 -4.14
N PHE A 67 10.85 -4.36 -3.07
CA PHE A 67 10.91 -2.98 -2.58
C PHE A 67 11.83 -2.08 -3.41
N ARG A 68 12.68 -2.65 -4.28
CA ARG A 68 13.49 -1.88 -5.25
C ARG A 68 12.74 -1.54 -6.53
N GLU A 69 11.56 -2.09 -6.73
CA GLU A 69 10.71 -1.75 -7.87
C GLU A 69 10.25 -0.29 -7.80
N THR A 70 9.97 0.30 -8.96
CA THR A 70 9.70 1.74 -9.09
C THR A 70 8.49 2.21 -8.30
N TRP A 71 7.48 1.35 -8.09
CA TRP A 71 6.27 1.66 -7.32
C TRP A 71 6.53 1.99 -5.85
N ALA A 72 7.64 1.52 -5.28
CA ALA A 72 7.97 1.76 -3.89
C ALA A 72 8.50 3.19 -3.65
N SER A 73 8.93 3.89 -4.71
CA SER A 73 9.43 5.26 -4.64
C SER A 73 8.40 6.22 -4.02
N ALA A 74 7.11 6.02 -4.30
CA ALA A 74 6.04 6.81 -3.68
C ALA A 74 5.97 6.64 -2.16
N ILE A 75 6.35 5.47 -1.63
CA ILE A 75 6.28 5.14 -0.20
C ILE A 75 7.48 5.71 0.55
N TYR A 76 8.63 5.82 -0.13
CA TYR A 76 9.85 6.38 0.44
C TYR A 76 9.86 7.90 0.52
N HIS A 77 8.92 8.55 -0.16
CA HIS A 77 8.82 10.00 -0.16
C HIS A 77 8.33 10.51 1.22
N ASP A 78 8.94 11.58 1.70
CA ASP A 78 8.63 12.21 3.00
C ASP A 78 7.15 12.58 3.20
N ARG A 79 6.47 13.05 2.14
CA ARG A 79 5.04 13.40 2.13
C ARG A 79 4.09 12.20 2.07
N PHE A 80 4.59 10.96 1.98
CA PHE A 80 3.73 9.78 1.94
C PHE A 80 2.90 9.62 3.22
N GLN A 81 3.49 9.91 4.38
CA GLN A 81 2.78 9.80 5.66
C GLN A 81 1.63 10.81 5.76
N GLU A 82 1.82 12.04 5.25
CA GLU A 82 0.76 13.05 5.18
C GLU A 82 -0.38 12.56 4.29
N PHE A 83 -0.06 11.96 3.14
CA PHE A 83 -1.03 11.32 2.27
C PHE A 83 -1.82 10.21 3.00
N CYS A 84 -1.16 9.32 3.74
CA CYS A 84 -1.83 8.27 4.51
C CYS A 84 -2.81 8.83 5.55
N VAL A 85 -2.43 9.89 6.28
CA VAL A 85 -3.30 10.54 7.26
C VAL A 85 -4.51 11.19 6.59
N ARG A 86 -4.29 11.89 5.48
CA ARG A 86 -5.36 12.52 4.69
C ARG A 86 -6.33 11.48 4.13
N LEU A 87 -5.81 10.41 3.53
CA LEU A 87 -6.60 9.33 2.97
C LEU A 87 -7.44 8.64 4.05
N ASN A 88 -6.84 8.28 5.19
CA ASN A 88 -7.58 7.68 6.30
C ASN A 88 -8.68 8.60 6.84
N THR A 89 -8.42 9.92 6.87
CA THR A 89 -9.45 10.89 7.28
C THR A 89 -10.62 10.94 6.31
N ALA A 90 -10.36 10.90 5.00
CA ALA A 90 -11.40 10.82 3.99
C ALA A 90 -12.21 9.50 4.09
N LEU A 91 -11.53 8.37 4.29
CA LEU A 91 -12.15 7.04 4.39
C LEU A 91 -13.05 6.88 5.61
N LYS A 92 -12.82 7.62 6.71
CA LYS A 92 -13.69 7.58 7.90
C LYS A 92 -15.16 7.94 7.60
N TYR A 93 -15.38 8.78 6.60
CA TYR A 93 -16.71 9.25 6.20
C TYR A 93 -17.22 8.57 4.93
N ASP A 94 -16.44 7.65 4.35
CA ASP A 94 -16.84 6.92 3.16
C ASP A 94 -17.86 5.81 3.50
N GLU A 95 -18.95 5.76 2.75
CA GLU A 95 -20.04 4.82 3.02
C GLU A 95 -19.60 3.36 2.82
N GLY A 96 -18.79 3.07 1.80
CA GLY A 96 -18.30 1.71 1.55
C GLY A 96 -17.40 1.21 2.67
N ILE A 97 -16.54 2.07 3.21
CA ILE A 97 -15.72 1.74 4.38
C ILE A 97 -16.58 1.60 5.63
N ARG A 98 -17.58 2.46 5.84
CA ARG A 98 -18.50 2.35 6.99
C ARG A 98 -19.23 1.01 7.00
N ILE A 99 -19.69 0.52 5.84
CA ILE A 99 -20.32 -0.80 5.72
C ILE A 99 -19.36 -1.91 6.17
N VAL A 100 -18.11 -1.88 5.70
CA VAL A 100 -17.09 -2.87 6.08
C VAL A 100 -16.80 -2.81 7.58
N VAL A 101 -16.59 -1.61 8.12
CA VAL A 101 -16.31 -1.39 9.55
C VAL A 101 -17.47 -1.85 10.43
N GLU A 102 -18.72 -1.58 10.06
CA GLU A 102 -19.89 -2.04 10.81
C GLU A 102 -20.06 -3.57 10.75
N ALA A 103 -19.69 -4.20 9.64
CA ALA A 103 -19.65 -5.66 9.56
C ALA A 103 -18.60 -6.27 10.50
N VAL A 104 -17.39 -5.70 10.53
CA VAL A 104 -16.31 -6.10 11.44
C VAL A 104 -16.72 -5.92 12.91
N LYS A 105 -17.26 -4.74 13.27
CA LYS A 105 -17.74 -4.47 14.63
C LYS A 105 -18.81 -5.45 15.08
N ARG A 106 -19.77 -5.77 14.21
CA ARG A 106 -20.81 -6.75 14.49
C ARG A 106 -20.21 -8.13 14.74
N HIS A 107 -19.29 -8.57 13.88
CA HIS A 107 -18.61 -9.85 14.02
C HIS A 107 -17.87 -9.95 15.36
N VAL A 108 -17.07 -8.95 15.72
CA VAL A 108 -16.35 -8.91 17.01
C VAL A 108 -17.32 -8.92 18.20
N ALA A 109 -18.45 -8.22 18.10
CA ALA A 109 -19.45 -8.22 19.18
C ALA A 109 -20.14 -9.59 19.36
N GLU A 110 -20.26 -10.38 18.29
CA GLU A 110 -20.91 -11.69 18.31
C GLU A 110 -19.94 -12.82 18.69
N THR A 111 -18.71 -12.82 18.17
CA THR A 111 -17.76 -13.93 18.35
C THR A 111 -16.66 -13.64 19.38
N GLY A 112 -16.33 -12.37 19.60
CA GLY A 112 -15.13 -11.95 20.34
C GLY A 112 -13.81 -12.27 19.62
N ASP A 113 -13.86 -12.80 18.39
CA ASP A 113 -12.68 -13.19 17.63
C ASP A 113 -12.26 -12.06 16.67
N LEU A 114 -11.19 -11.36 17.05
CA LEU A 114 -10.62 -10.27 16.26
C LEU A 114 -9.99 -10.77 14.95
N LYS A 115 -9.38 -11.96 14.98
CA LYS A 115 -8.68 -12.51 13.81
C LYS A 115 -9.68 -12.82 12.71
N GLU A 116 -10.78 -13.48 13.05
CA GLU A 116 -11.86 -13.78 12.10
C GLU A 116 -12.48 -12.49 11.54
N ALA A 117 -12.63 -11.46 12.38
CA ALA A 117 -13.14 -10.17 11.95
C ALA A 117 -12.19 -9.45 10.97
N MET A 118 -10.86 -9.59 11.13
CA MET A 118 -9.88 -9.07 10.17
C MET A 118 -9.88 -9.84 8.85
N GLU A 119 -10.03 -11.16 8.90
CA GLU A 119 -10.20 -11.99 7.70
C GLU A 119 -11.47 -11.59 6.91
N LEU A 120 -12.57 -11.30 7.62
CA LEU A 120 -13.80 -10.76 7.05
C LEU A 120 -13.56 -9.40 6.36
N ALA A 121 -12.86 -8.47 7.03
CA ALA A 121 -12.52 -7.17 6.47
C ALA A 121 -11.72 -7.31 5.16
N GLN A 122 -10.70 -8.18 5.18
CA GLN A 122 -9.86 -8.44 4.02
C GLN A 122 -10.64 -9.10 2.88
N ALA A 123 -11.58 -9.99 3.17
CA ALA A 123 -12.44 -10.61 2.18
C ALA A 123 -13.36 -9.59 1.50
N GLN A 124 -13.92 -8.64 2.28
CA GLN A 124 -14.80 -7.58 1.76
C GLN A 124 -14.04 -6.51 0.97
N ALA A 125 -12.84 -6.14 1.40
CA ALA A 125 -11.99 -5.22 0.64
C ALA A 125 -11.42 -5.89 -0.61
N GLY A 126 -11.04 -7.17 -0.50
CA GLY A 126 -10.33 -7.93 -1.52
C GLY A 126 -8.90 -7.43 -1.74
N ARG A 127 -8.04 -8.27 -2.32
CA ARG A 127 -6.66 -7.88 -2.69
C ARG A 127 -6.66 -6.59 -3.53
N GLY A 128 -5.88 -5.60 -3.10
CA GLY A 128 -5.75 -4.30 -3.75
C GLY A 128 -7.03 -3.45 -3.68
N GLY A 129 -7.94 -3.76 -2.75
CA GLY A 129 -9.24 -3.10 -2.68
C GLY A 129 -10.20 -3.49 -3.81
N LYS A 130 -9.95 -4.59 -4.53
CA LYS A 130 -10.75 -4.98 -5.73
C LYS A 130 -12.23 -5.24 -5.47
N ALA A 131 -12.62 -5.54 -4.23
CA ALA A 131 -14.01 -5.81 -3.85
C ALA A 131 -14.68 -4.59 -3.18
N LEU A 132 -13.93 -3.51 -2.93
CA LEU A 132 -14.48 -2.25 -2.45
C LEU A 132 -15.50 -1.67 -3.44
N MET A 133 -16.43 -0.89 -2.91
CA MET A 133 -17.39 -0.15 -3.71
C MET A 133 -16.68 0.73 -4.76
N PRO A 134 -17.23 0.87 -5.98
CA PRO A 134 -16.62 1.68 -7.03
C PRO A 134 -16.35 3.14 -6.61
N THR A 135 -17.25 3.71 -5.81
CA THR A 135 -17.12 5.08 -5.26
C THR A 135 -15.92 5.20 -4.31
N THR A 136 -15.76 4.23 -3.40
CA THR A 136 -14.63 4.17 -2.47
C THR A 136 -13.30 4.02 -3.20
N LYS A 137 -13.23 3.12 -4.19
CA LYS A 137 -12.04 2.97 -5.05
C LYS A 137 -11.71 4.28 -5.75
N LYS A 138 -12.71 4.93 -6.33
CA LYS A 138 -12.50 6.19 -7.03
C LYS A 138 -11.97 7.28 -6.10
N MET A 139 -12.45 7.33 -4.86
CA MET A 139 -11.96 8.28 -3.87
C MET A 139 -10.50 8.00 -3.46
N ILE A 140 -10.13 6.72 -3.29
CA ILE A 140 -8.73 6.31 -3.04
C ILE A 140 -7.84 6.71 -4.22
N GLU A 141 -8.27 6.39 -5.45
CA GLU A 141 -7.56 6.74 -6.68
C GLU A 141 -7.34 8.25 -6.81
N LEU A 142 -8.36 9.07 -6.56
CA LEU A 142 -8.25 10.53 -6.63
C LEU A 142 -7.25 11.07 -5.61
N ASN A 143 -7.33 10.61 -4.35
CA ASN A 143 -6.39 11.02 -3.31
C ASN A 143 -4.95 10.62 -3.64
N LEU A 144 -4.75 9.45 -4.25
CA LEU A 144 -3.45 8.98 -4.71
C LEU A 144 -2.94 9.83 -5.89
N LEU A 145 -3.80 10.13 -6.87
CA LEU A 145 -3.44 10.99 -8.00
C LEU A 145 -3.07 12.40 -7.54
N ASP A 146 -3.79 12.97 -6.57
CA ASP A 146 -3.46 14.28 -5.99
C ASP A 146 -2.08 14.25 -5.32
N TYR A 147 -1.79 13.19 -4.56
CA TYR A 147 -0.48 12.98 -3.96
C TYR A 147 0.62 12.89 -5.02
N LEU A 148 0.47 12.01 -6.01
CA LEU A 148 1.48 11.83 -7.05
C LEU A 148 1.68 13.11 -7.88
N SER A 149 0.59 13.83 -8.19
CA SER A 149 0.63 15.08 -8.97
C SER A 149 1.35 16.20 -8.23
N ALA A 150 1.11 16.35 -6.92
CA ALA A 150 1.80 17.34 -6.08
C ALA A 150 3.31 17.05 -5.90
N ASN A 151 3.75 15.82 -6.21
CA ASN A 151 5.11 15.33 -6.05
C ASN A 151 5.80 14.98 -7.38
N ARG A 152 5.23 15.39 -8.51
CA ARG A 152 5.62 14.93 -9.86
C ARG A 152 7.09 15.17 -10.22
N GLU A 153 7.71 16.21 -9.69
CA GLU A 153 9.13 16.51 -9.94
C GLU A 153 10.05 15.39 -9.44
N VAL A 154 9.73 14.82 -8.28
CA VAL A 154 10.46 13.73 -7.63
C VAL A 154 9.92 12.37 -8.08
N LEU A 155 8.59 12.23 -8.15
CA LEU A 155 7.88 11.00 -8.53
C LEU A 155 7.63 10.91 -10.04
N ASN A 156 8.64 11.25 -10.84
CA ASN A 156 8.53 11.31 -12.30
C ASN A 156 8.41 9.95 -13.01
N MET A 157 8.66 8.86 -12.30
CA MET A 157 8.47 7.49 -12.78
C MET A 157 6.99 7.08 -12.89
N TYR A 158 6.08 7.83 -12.26
CA TYR A 158 4.64 7.58 -12.37
C TYR A 158 4.07 8.31 -13.58
N PHE A 159 3.42 7.55 -14.46
CA PHE A 159 2.67 8.12 -15.56
C PHE A 159 1.35 8.70 -15.05
N LEU A 160 1.27 10.03 -14.97
CA LEU A 160 0.08 10.75 -14.56
C LEU A 160 -0.63 11.34 -15.78
N PRO A 161 -1.97 11.27 -15.86
CA PRO A 161 -2.73 12.03 -16.84
C PRO A 161 -2.29 13.50 -16.76
N ARG A 162 -2.00 14.11 -17.91
CA ARG A 162 -1.79 15.56 -17.92
C ARG A 162 -3.08 16.20 -17.41
N ALA A 163 -2.96 17.10 -16.45
CA ALA A 163 -4.01 18.05 -16.13
C ALA A 163 -4.09 19.04 -17.28
N ASP A 164 -4.51 18.58 -18.47
CA ASP A 164 -4.86 19.46 -19.56
C ASP A 164 -6.17 20.12 -19.13
N GLY A 165 -6.04 21.39 -18.73
CA GLY A 165 -7.14 22.23 -18.29
C GLY A 165 -8.30 22.17 -19.27
N GLY A 166 -9.51 22.19 -18.71
CA GLY A 166 -10.72 22.30 -19.49
C GLY A 166 -10.69 23.48 -20.46
N GLY A 167 -11.29 23.26 -21.62
CA GLY A 167 -11.84 24.33 -22.45
C GLY A 167 -10.80 25.15 -23.22
N GLY A 168 -10.34 24.61 -24.34
CA GLY A 168 -10.01 25.48 -25.48
C GLY A 168 -11.28 26.26 -25.85
N ASN A 169 -11.35 27.52 -25.43
CA ASN A 169 -12.32 28.48 -25.93
C ASN A 169 -11.99 28.76 -27.40
N GLY A 170 -12.57 27.96 -28.30
CA GLY A 170 -12.72 28.35 -29.69
C GLY A 170 -13.75 29.48 -29.75
N GLY A 171 -13.31 30.70 -30.06
CA GLY A 171 -14.24 31.78 -30.35
C GLY A 171 -13.65 33.19 -30.22
N ASN A 172 -13.37 33.77 -31.39
CA ASN A 172 -13.47 35.19 -31.73
C ASN A 172 -12.26 36.12 -31.46
N THR A 173 -11.39 36.26 -32.47
CA THR A 173 -11.25 37.49 -33.28
C THR A 173 -10.79 37.15 -34.68
#